data_AF-A0A521THM8-F1
#
_entry.id   AF-A0A521THM8-F1
#
_cell.length_a   1.000
_cell.length_b   1.000
_cell.length_c   1.000
_cell.angle_alpha   90.00
_cell.angle_beta   90.00
_cell.angle_gamma   90.00
#
_symmetry.space_group_name_H-M   'P 1'
#
loop_
_entity.id
_entity.type
_entity.pdbx_description
1 polymer ?
#
loop_
_entity_poly.entity_id
_entity_poly.type
_entity_poly.pdbx_seq_one_letter_code
_entity_poly.pdbx_strand_id
1 'polypeptide(L)'
;MAERPAPKPALPPHPTSRSARRMLLLGGVYLLLGLGALVALPALTAAGGAAVLFGACVMALGLRQQRIGPAVMLNNAAHDLLTQGRYDEAMALLDAIPRSSRGGLVGMAALSQRAYVLFARGDAAGAVAVSAEALALKIPLLARSQGRQYQLVLRANRALMLAAAGESAMAREEAARVDASPHALPLLKGYAALARAVTFARAGEREALVGELTRSRSLLDQLSGREAMLARTLGRLAAVPVGSAYRAPASREGELSPAARWIVSVVPQAASFAPRASEPGAAVDPARLPSPSAEARARVTADRDLARKLSPSPRRWLLLAWSLVIGAMVVALPMINRALSVTISVWVFALPVVASIALGVRRNLALDRAIREARSLYADDRAAESDAKLERAARASTHAHAAVALLDLAEHAERRDDLPAALALCDRGLGRLFKNPAVKAGMSDILVPALIALRARLLAATGRTDEALAELEVIAAEHPTFPFATGAALLVRVLVALRLGDRELARELVRTRATDTRLPRHAELLFDLLVGEAGWFEADGERERIEAELSAHPGLRSWIDRVAPGLAAPPSTATGVRIGDLGGTADADSTGEPLAAQALHRRSS
;
A
#
# COMPACT_ATOMS: atom_id res chain seq x y z
N MET A 1 -2.10 23.97 -33.69
CA MET A 1 -1.04 22.96 -33.88
C MET A 1 -1.36 21.79 -32.97
N ALA A 2 -1.55 20.58 -33.48
CA ALA A 2 -1.73 19.41 -32.62
C ALA A 2 -0.36 19.06 -32.01
N GLU A 3 -0.24 19.12 -30.68
CA GLU A 3 0.96 18.65 -29.97
C GLU A 3 1.26 17.21 -30.38
N ARG A 4 2.51 16.94 -30.74
CA ARG A 4 2.96 15.56 -30.96
C ARG A 4 2.74 14.79 -29.66
N PRO A 5 2.10 13.61 -29.69
CA PRO A 5 1.90 12.82 -28.48
C PRO A 5 3.27 12.54 -27.85
N ALA A 6 3.37 12.75 -26.54
CA ALA A 6 4.58 12.45 -25.78
C ALA A 6 5.07 11.02 -26.10
N PRO A 7 6.38 10.82 -26.24
CA PRO A 7 6.93 9.50 -26.55
C PRO A 7 6.44 8.49 -25.50
N LYS A 8 5.98 7.33 -25.96
CA LYS A 8 5.52 6.28 -25.05
C LYS A 8 6.67 5.89 -24.13
N PRO A 9 6.45 5.86 -22.80
CA PRO A 9 7.49 5.46 -21.87
C PRO A 9 7.93 4.03 -22.18
N ALA A 10 9.24 3.84 -22.29
CA ALA A 10 9.84 2.55 -22.59
C ALA A 10 9.79 1.65 -21.33
N LEU A 11 8.64 1.03 -21.10
CA LEU A 11 8.48 0.05 -20.03
C LEU A 11 9.04 -1.32 -20.46
N PRO A 12 9.69 -2.06 -19.55
CA PRO A 12 10.13 -3.42 -19.87
C PRO A 12 8.94 -4.33 -20.18
N PRO A 13 9.14 -5.44 -20.91
CA PRO A 13 8.07 -6.39 -21.16
C PRO A 13 7.60 -7.01 -19.84
N HIS A 14 6.27 -7.02 -19.63
CA HIS A 14 5.66 -7.60 -18.44
C HIS A 14 6.17 -9.05 -18.19
N PRO A 15 6.48 -9.45 -16.95
CA PRO A 15 6.95 -10.81 -16.65
C PRO A 15 5.99 -11.92 -17.14
N THR A 16 4.68 -11.66 -17.10
CA THR A 16 3.66 -12.56 -17.65
C THR A 16 3.67 -12.69 -19.18
N SER A 17 4.34 -11.80 -19.94
CA SER A 17 4.38 -11.86 -21.41
C SER A 17 4.95 -13.18 -21.94
N ARG A 18 5.93 -13.77 -21.24
CA ARG A 18 6.47 -15.10 -21.56
C ARG A 18 5.45 -16.19 -21.29
N SER A 19 4.74 -16.12 -20.17
CA SER A 19 3.64 -17.04 -19.83
C SER A 19 2.51 -16.95 -20.86
N ALA A 20 2.13 -15.73 -21.23
CA ALA A 20 1.09 -15.47 -22.21
C ALA A 20 1.45 -16.03 -23.58
N ARG A 21 2.70 -15.85 -24.05
CA ARG A 21 3.21 -16.49 -25.28
C ARG A 21 3.13 -18.01 -25.22
N ARG A 22 3.52 -18.62 -24.09
CA ARG A 22 3.39 -20.08 -23.90
C ARG A 22 1.93 -20.53 -23.93
N MET A 23 1.00 -19.77 -23.35
CA MET A 23 -0.43 -20.06 -23.42
C MET A 23 -0.95 -19.97 -24.86
N LEU A 24 -0.54 -18.95 -25.62
CA LEU A 24 -0.91 -18.84 -27.03
C LEU A 24 -0.40 -20.02 -27.85
N LEU A 25 0.86 -20.40 -27.67
CA LEU A 25 1.45 -21.56 -28.35
C LEU A 25 0.75 -22.86 -27.96
N LEU A 26 0.60 -23.12 -26.66
CA LEU A 26 -0.05 -24.32 -26.15
C LEU A 26 -1.51 -24.41 -26.62
N GLY A 27 -2.25 -23.32 -26.51
CA GLY A 27 -3.63 -23.25 -26.94
C GLY A 27 -3.77 -23.43 -28.47
N GLY A 28 -2.85 -22.87 -29.25
CA GLY A 28 -2.78 -23.07 -30.70
C GLY A 28 -2.52 -24.52 -31.08
N VAL A 29 -1.60 -25.20 -30.38
CA VAL A 29 -1.34 -26.63 -30.58
C VAL A 29 -2.59 -27.47 -30.28
N TYR A 30 -3.26 -27.25 -29.15
CA TYR A 30 -4.50 -27.96 -28.82
C TYR A 30 -5.63 -27.69 -29.81
N LEU A 31 -5.74 -26.44 -30.28
CA LEU A 31 -6.72 -26.05 -31.29
C LEU A 31 -6.50 -26.80 -32.60
N LEU A 32 -5.26 -26.83 -33.10
CA LEU A 32 -4.89 -27.53 -34.34
C LEU A 32 -5.06 -29.05 -34.22
N LEU A 33 -4.63 -29.65 -33.11
CA LEU A 33 -4.83 -31.08 -32.85
C LEU A 33 -6.32 -31.44 -32.78
N GLY A 34 -7.12 -30.59 -32.13
CA GLY A 34 -8.57 -30.78 -32.03
C GLY A 34 -9.27 -30.68 -33.39
N LEU A 35 -8.90 -29.69 -34.21
CA LEU A 35 -9.41 -29.55 -35.58
C LEU A 35 -9.00 -30.73 -36.47
N GLY A 36 -7.73 -31.17 -36.37
CA GLY A 36 -7.24 -32.35 -37.08
C GLY A 36 -8.03 -33.61 -36.72
N ALA A 37 -8.30 -33.84 -35.42
CA ALA A 37 -9.10 -34.97 -34.97
C ALA A 37 -10.55 -34.91 -35.48
N LEU A 38 -11.16 -33.71 -35.50
CA LEU A 38 -12.53 -33.52 -36.02
C LEU A 38 -12.63 -33.85 -37.52
N VAL A 39 -11.60 -33.53 -38.30
CA VAL A 39 -11.60 -33.75 -39.77
C VAL A 39 -11.17 -35.17 -40.13
N ALA A 40 -10.09 -35.67 -39.53
CA ALA A 40 -9.44 -36.90 -39.96
C ALA A 40 -10.02 -38.17 -39.30
N LEU A 41 -10.65 -38.07 -38.13
CA LEU A 41 -11.04 -39.22 -37.31
C LEU A 41 -12.45 -39.04 -36.74
N PRO A 42 -13.53 -39.40 -37.47
CA PRO A 42 -14.91 -39.24 -37.01
C PRO A 42 -15.20 -39.87 -35.64
N ALA A 43 -14.48 -40.95 -35.30
CA ALA A 43 -14.57 -41.63 -34.00
C ALA A 43 -14.06 -40.78 -32.81
N LEU A 44 -13.29 -39.71 -33.06
CA LEU A 44 -12.72 -38.83 -32.05
C LEU A 44 -13.39 -37.45 -31.98
N THR A 45 -14.55 -37.27 -32.60
CA THR A 45 -15.22 -35.96 -32.71
C THR A 45 -15.41 -35.25 -31.37
N ALA A 46 -15.86 -35.94 -30.33
CA ALA A 46 -16.04 -35.34 -29.02
C ALA A 46 -14.71 -34.92 -28.35
N ALA A 47 -13.66 -35.74 -28.47
CA ALA A 47 -12.33 -35.43 -27.96
C ALA A 47 -11.70 -34.25 -28.74
N GLY A 48 -11.87 -34.23 -30.06
CA GLY A 48 -11.46 -33.14 -30.93
C GLY A 48 -12.17 -31.83 -30.57
N GLY A 49 -13.49 -31.86 -30.37
CA GLY A 49 -14.27 -30.71 -29.90
C GLY A 49 -13.84 -30.19 -28.53
N ALA A 50 -13.58 -31.08 -27.57
CA ALA A 50 -13.06 -30.69 -26.25
C ALA A 50 -11.67 -30.06 -26.34
N ALA A 51 -10.77 -30.59 -27.18
CA ALA A 51 -9.44 -30.04 -27.42
C ALA A 51 -9.50 -28.65 -28.09
N VAL A 52 -10.41 -28.46 -29.06
CA VAL A 52 -10.69 -27.15 -29.68
C VAL A 52 -11.13 -26.13 -28.63
N LEU A 53 -12.12 -26.48 -27.80
CA LEU A 53 -12.64 -25.60 -26.76
C LEU A 53 -11.55 -25.23 -25.74
N PHE A 54 -10.79 -26.22 -25.28
CA PHE A 54 -9.69 -26.00 -24.35
C PHE A 54 -8.60 -25.11 -24.98
N GLY A 55 -8.18 -25.41 -26.20
CA GLY A 55 -7.19 -24.63 -26.96
C GLY A 55 -7.62 -23.18 -27.12
N ALA A 56 -8.86 -22.95 -27.54
CA ALA A 56 -9.45 -21.61 -27.67
C ALA A 56 -9.49 -20.87 -26.32
N CYS A 57 -9.86 -21.54 -25.22
CA CYS A 57 -9.86 -20.93 -23.89
C CYS A 57 -8.45 -20.53 -23.43
N VAL A 58 -7.45 -21.39 -23.62
CA VAL A 58 -6.06 -21.10 -23.24
C VAL A 58 -5.49 -19.96 -24.11
N MET A 59 -5.79 -19.95 -25.41
CA MET A 59 -5.43 -18.84 -26.30
C MET A 59 -6.09 -17.53 -25.87
N ALA A 60 -7.39 -17.54 -25.55
CA ALA A 60 -8.11 -16.35 -25.10
C ALA A 60 -7.52 -15.80 -23.78
N LEU A 61 -7.13 -16.68 -22.85
CA LEU A 61 -6.40 -16.28 -21.64
C LEU A 61 -5.03 -15.69 -21.96
N GLY A 62 -4.28 -16.27 -22.90
CA GLY A 62 -3.01 -15.74 -23.38
C GLY A 62 -3.14 -14.34 -23.98
N LEU A 63 -4.10 -14.15 -24.89
CA LEU A 63 -4.40 -12.84 -25.51
C LEU A 63 -4.81 -11.82 -24.45
N ARG A 64 -5.65 -12.23 -23.50
CA ARG A 64 -6.07 -11.38 -22.38
C ARG A 64 -4.87 -10.96 -21.53
N GLN A 65 -3.96 -11.87 -21.19
CA GLN A 65 -2.76 -11.53 -20.41
C GLN A 65 -1.83 -10.59 -21.16
N GLN A 66 -1.65 -10.79 -22.49
CA GLN A 66 -0.85 -9.87 -23.30
C GLN A 66 -1.42 -8.45 -23.33
N ARG A 67 -2.76 -8.31 -23.34
CA ARG A 67 -3.43 -7.00 -23.34
C ARG A 67 -3.43 -6.33 -21.97
N ILE A 68 -3.59 -7.11 -20.90
CA ILE A 68 -3.72 -6.60 -19.53
C ILE A 68 -2.37 -6.24 -18.92
N GLY A 69 -1.32 -7.02 -19.17
CA GLY A 69 0.00 -6.83 -18.54
C GLY A 69 0.54 -5.39 -18.68
N PRO A 70 0.71 -4.87 -19.91
CA PRO A 70 1.20 -3.50 -20.10
C PRO A 70 0.32 -2.43 -19.45
N ALA A 71 -1.01 -2.64 -19.44
CA ALA A 71 -1.94 -1.71 -18.81
C ALA A 71 -1.81 -1.70 -17.27
N VAL A 72 -1.57 -2.86 -16.65
CA VAL A 72 -1.28 -2.97 -15.21
C VAL A 72 0.04 -2.26 -14.87
N MET A 73 1.08 -2.42 -15.69
CA MET A 73 2.36 -1.74 -15.51
C MET A 73 2.23 -0.22 -15.57
N LEU A 74 1.50 0.31 -16.57
CA LEU A 74 1.21 1.74 -16.68
C LEU A 74 0.44 2.24 -15.46
N ASN A 75 -0.60 1.52 -15.04
CA ASN A 75 -1.39 1.87 -13.87
C ASN A 75 -0.59 1.85 -12.56
N ASN A 76 0.36 0.92 -12.41
CA ASN A 76 1.19 0.87 -11.22
C ASN A 76 2.28 1.95 -11.22
N ALA A 77 2.91 2.21 -12.37
CA ALA A 77 3.85 3.32 -12.52
C ALA A 77 3.17 4.68 -12.29
N ALA A 78 1.93 4.85 -12.76
CA ALA A 78 1.12 6.03 -12.46
C ALA A 78 0.84 6.17 -10.96
N HIS A 79 0.61 5.06 -10.25
CA HIS A 79 0.45 5.10 -8.80
C HIS A 79 1.73 5.56 -8.07
N ASP A 80 2.91 5.09 -8.48
CA ASP A 80 4.15 5.54 -7.85
C ASP A 80 4.37 7.06 -8.09
N LEU A 81 4.16 7.53 -9.32
CA LEU A 81 4.20 8.96 -9.65
C LEU A 81 3.17 9.79 -8.86
N LEU A 82 1.98 9.24 -8.62
CA LEU A 82 0.98 9.84 -7.75
C LEU A 82 1.51 10.06 -6.34
N THR A 83 2.15 9.04 -5.76
CA THR A 83 2.75 9.16 -4.41
C THR A 83 3.94 10.11 -4.36
N GLN A 84 4.55 10.41 -5.51
CA GLN A 84 5.58 11.45 -5.68
C GLN A 84 5.00 12.86 -5.90
N GLY A 85 3.67 13.02 -5.98
CA GLY A 85 3.04 14.30 -6.34
C GLY A 85 3.20 14.70 -7.82
N ARG A 86 3.69 13.81 -8.69
CA ARG A 86 3.91 14.05 -10.13
C ARG A 86 2.64 13.77 -10.93
N TYR A 87 1.61 14.57 -10.69
CA TYR A 87 0.26 14.32 -11.21
C TYR A 87 0.14 14.35 -12.73
N ASP A 88 0.86 15.24 -13.41
CA ASP A 88 0.79 15.35 -14.89
C ASP A 88 1.34 14.10 -15.56
N GLU A 89 2.48 13.63 -15.09
CA GLU A 89 3.11 12.43 -15.61
C GLU A 89 2.28 11.19 -15.28
N ALA A 90 1.74 11.10 -14.06
CA ALA A 90 0.79 10.05 -13.72
C ALA A 90 -0.42 10.05 -14.67
N MET A 91 -0.94 11.23 -15.05
CA MET A 91 -2.05 11.33 -15.99
C MET A 91 -1.67 10.91 -17.40
N ALA A 92 -0.49 11.31 -17.88
CA ALA A 92 0.03 10.86 -19.15
C ALA A 92 0.14 9.32 -19.22
N LEU A 93 0.58 8.66 -18.14
CA LEU A 93 0.62 7.20 -18.06
C LEU A 93 -0.77 6.57 -18.11
N LEU A 94 -1.75 7.14 -17.39
CA LEU A 94 -3.12 6.66 -17.39
C LEU A 94 -3.80 6.85 -18.76
N ASP A 95 -3.50 7.95 -19.44
CA ASP A 95 -3.96 8.23 -20.81
C ASP A 95 -3.35 7.27 -21.84
N ALA A 96 -2.11 6.84 -21.61
CA ALA A 96 -1.43 5.85 -22.45
C ALA A 96 -2.02 4.43 -22.34
N ILE A 97 -2.88 4.15 -21.35
CA ILE A 97 -3.54 2.84 -21.22
C ILE A 97 -4.44 2.60 -22.45
N PRO A 98 -4.25 1.51 -23.22
CA PRO A 98 -5.04 1.22 -24.41
C PRO A 98 -6.54 1.11 -24.09
N ARG A 99 -7.40 1.70 -24.94
CA ARG A 99 -8.86 1.64 -24.78
C ARG A 99 -9.40 0.22 -24.60
N SER A 100 -8.83 -0.75 -25.30
CA SER A 100 -9.18 -2.18 -25.19
C SER A 100 -8.96 -2.79 -23.80
N SER A 101 -8.13 -2.15 -22.97
CA SER A 101 -7.77 -2.60 -21.62
C SER A 101 -8.45 -1.76 -20.52
N ARG A 102 -9.25 -0.73 -20.88
CA ARG A 102 -9.98 0.14 -19.94
C ARG A 102 -11.28 -0.46 -19.41
N GLY A 103 -11.56 -1.73 -19.68
CA GLY A 103 -12.69 -2.46 -19.12
C GLY A 103 -12.34 -3.21 -17.83
N GLY A 104 -13.35 -3.55 -17.02
CA GLY A 104 -13.20 -4.37 -15.82
C GLY A 104 -12.26 -3.75 -14.78
N LEU A 105 -11.48 -4.58 -14.07
CA LEU A 105 -10.66 -4.13 -12.94
C LEU A 105 -9.58 -3.10 -13.29
N VAL A 106 -8.93 -3.25 -14.45
CA VAL A 106 -7.86 -2.32 -14.88
C VAL A 106 -8.46 -0.95 -15.16
N GLY A 107 -9.61 -0.91 -15.85
CA GLY A 107 -10.37 0.33 -16.05
C GLY A 107 -10.78 1.00 -14.74
N MET A 108 -11.30 0.21 -13.79
CA MET A 108 -11.68 0.73 -12.47
C MET A 108 -10.48 1.31 -11.72
N ALA A 109 -9.34 0.62 -11.72
CA ALA A 109 -8.11 1.11 -11.09
C ALA A 109 -7.60 2.39 -11.75
N ALA A 110 -7.57 2.45 -13.09
CA ALA A 110 -7.12 3.62 -13.83
C ALA A 110 -8.02 4.83 -13.57
N LEU A 111 -9.35 4.67 -13.66
CA LEU A 111 -10.30 5.75 -13.36
C LEU A 111 -10.26 6.16 -11.89
N SER A 112 -10.06 5.22 -10.96
CA SER A 112 -9.84 5.53 -9.54
C SER A 112 -8.64 6.45 -9.33
N GLN A 113 -7.52 6.16 -10.00
CA GLN A 113 -6.32 6.99 -9.94
C GLN A 113 -6.52 8.35 -10.62
N ARG A 114 -7.24 8.40 -11.74
CA ARG A 114 -7.62 9.67 -12.37
C ARG A 114 -8.47 10.56 -11.48
N ALA A 115 -9.48 9.97 -10.83
CA ALA A 115 -10.29 10.68 -9.85
C ALA A 115 -9.41 11.22 -8.71
N TYR A 116 -8.45 10.42 -8.24
CA TYR A 116 -7.49 10.88 -7.23
C TYR A 116 -6.62 12.04 -7.70
N VAL A 117 -6.10 12.01 -8.94
CA VAL A 117 -5.34 13.14 -9.53
C VAL A 117 -6.16 14.43 -9.53
N LEU A 118 -7.39 14.37 -10.05
CA LEU A 118 -8.28 15.54 -10.10
C LEU A 118 -8.56 16.05 -8.70
N PHE A 119 -8.88 15.15 -7.78
CA PHE A 119 -9.13 15.50 -6.40
C PHE A 119 -7.91 16.12 -5.74
N ALA A 120 -6.71 15.59 -6.01
CA ALA A 120 -5.47 16.09 -5.46
C ALA A 120 -5.10 17.50 -5.95
N ARG A 121 -5.59 17.87 -7.13
CA ARG A 121 -5.49 19.22 -7.73
C ARG A 121 -6.56 20.19 -7.26
N GLY A 122 -7.48 19.75 -6.40
CA GLY A 122 -8.61 20.56 -5.93
C GLY A 122 -9.85 20.50 -6.83
N ASP A 123 -9.85 19.70 -7.90
CA ASP A 123 -11.02 19.47 -8.74
C ASP A 123 -11.89 18.34 -8.17
N ALA A 124 -12.61 18.64 -7.09
CA ALA A 124 -13.49 17.68 -6.44
C ALA A 124 -14.66 17.26 -7.34
N ALA A 125 -15.23 18.17 -8.13
CA ALA A 125 -16.36 17.90 -9.01
C ALA A 125 -15.97 16.94 -10.15
N GLY A 126 -14.85 17.19 -10.83
CA GLY A 126 -14.31 16.29 -11.84
C GLY A 126 -13.95 14.92 -11.27
N ALA A 127 -13.38 14.87 -10.06
CA ALA A 127 -13.11 13.62 -9.36
C ALA A 127 -14.39 12.81 -9.06
N VAL A 128 -15.47 13.48 -8.65
CA VAL A 128 -16.79 12.84 -8.49
C VAL A 128 -17.32 12.30 -9.83
N ALA A 129 -17.20 13.04 -10.93
CA ALA A 129 -17.64 12.56 -12.24
C ALA A 129 -16.86 11.30 -12.67
N VAL A 130 -15.54 11.32 -12.58
CA VAL A 130 -14.67 10.19 -12.97
C VAL A 130 -14.87 8.97 -12.06
N SER A 131 -15.06 9.17 -10.76
CA SER A 131 -15.34 8.05 -9.84
C SER A 131 -16.71 7.41 -10.11
N ALA A 132 -17.70 8.17 -10.58
CA ALA A 132 -19.00 7.60 -11.01
C ALA A 132 -18.82 6.70 -12.22
N GLU A 133 -18.04 7.15 -13.21
CA GLU A 133 -17.70 6.34 -14.40
C GLU A 133 -17.02 5.03 -13.99
N ALA A 134 -16.07 5.10 -13.05
CA ALA A 134 -15.38 3.91 -12.53
C ALA A 134 -16.36 2.91 -11.88
N LEU A 135 -17.34 3.39 -11.11
CA LEU A 135 -18.35 2.56 -10.46
C LEU A 135 -19.35 1.94 -11.47
N ALA A 136 -19.56 2.58 -12.62
CA ALA A 136 -20.43 2.09 -13.68
C ALA A 136 -19.81 0.94 -14.51
N LEU A 137 -18.50 0.70 -14.39
CA LEU A 137 -17.83 -0.39 -15.11
C LEU A 137 -18.33 -1.77 -14.65
N LYS A 138 -18.59 -2.64 -15.63
CA LYS A 138 -19.01 -4.03 -15.37
C LYS A 138 -17.87 -4.83 -14.74
N ILE A 139 -18.14 -5.41 -13.57
CA ILE A 139 -17.22 -6.34 -12.91
C ILE A 139 -17.30 -7.72 -13.62
N PRO A 140 -16.19 -8.27 -14.12
CA PRO A 140 -16.18 -9.61 -14.69
C PRO A 140 -16.56 -10.67 -13.65
N LEU A 141 -17.33 -11.69 -14.06
CA LEU A 141 -17.82 -12.74 -13.15
C LEU A 141 -16.70 -13.43 -12.37
N LEU A 142 -15.59 -13.77 -13.04
CA LEU A 142 -14.42 -14.42 -12.42
C LEU A 142 -13.64 -13.50 -11.48
N ALA A 143 -13.87 -12.19 -11.56
CA ALA A 143 -13.20 -11.17 -10.77
C ALA A 143 -14.15 -10.52 -9.75
N ARG A 144 -15.31 -11.12 -9.46
CA ARG A 144 -16.37 -10.48 -8.68
C ARG A 144 -15.96 -10.11 -7.26
N SER A 145 -15.15 -10.95 -6.59
CA SER A 145 -14.62 -10.65 -5.25
C SER A 145 -13.72 -9.40 -5.28
N GLN A 146 -12.71 -9.40 -6.16
CA GLN A 146 -11.78 -8.28 -6.33
C GLN A 146 -12.50 -7.01 -6.79
N GLY A 147 -13.43 -7.12 -7.74
CA GLY A 147 -14.21 -5.98 -8.23
C GLY A 147 -15.08 -5.34 -7.15
N ARG A 148 -15.67 -6.15 -6.25
CA ARG A 148 -16.40 -5.61 -5.09
C ARG A 148 -15.46 -4.85 -4.14
N GLN A 149 -14.24 -5.33 -3.93
CA GLN A 149 -13.24 -4.59 -3.14
C GLN A 149 -12.86 -3.27 -3.82
N TYR A 150 -12.62 -3.27 -5.13
CA TYR A 150 -12.36 -2.03 -5.87
C TYR A 150 -13.54 -1.06 -5.82
N GLN A 151 -14.77 -1.55 -5.88
CA GLN A 151 -15.95 -0.71 -5.67
C GLN A 151 -15.96 -0.09 -4.27
N LEU A 152 -15.62 -0.83 -3.22
CA LEU A 152 -15.54 -0.25 -1.87
C LEU A 152 -14.46 0.83 -1.76
N VAL A 153 -13.29 0.62 -2.37
CA VAL A 153 -12.22 1.64 -2.44
C VAL A 153 -12.74 2.90 -3.16
N LEU A 154 -13.39 2.72 -4.32
CA LEU A 154 -13.97 3.82 -5.09
C LEU A 154 -15.04 4.57 -4.30
N ARG A 155 -15.93 3.87 -3.58
CA ARG A 155 -16.98 4.48 -2.76
C ARG A 155 -16.40 5.27 -1.59
N ALA A 156 -15.41 4.72 -0.90
CA ALA A 156 -14.74 5.39 0.22
C ALA A 156 -14.06 6.70 -0.24
N ASN A 157 -13.31 6.65 -1.35
CA ASN A 157 -12.71 7.85 -1.94
C ASN A 157 -13.77 8.84 -2.43
N ARG A 158 -14.81 8.35 -3.11
CA ARG A 158 -15.92 9.17 -3.61
C ARG A 158 -16.68 9.87 -2.49
N ALA A 159 -16.87 9.23 -1.33
CA ALA A 159 -17.49 9.87 -0.17
C ALA A 159 -16.72 11.13 0.24
N LEU A 160 -15.39 11.05 0.30
CA LEU A 160 -14.54 12.19 0.61
C LEU A 160 -14.58 13.26 -0.50
N MET A 161 -14.55 12.86 -1.76
CA MET A 161 -14.66 13.77 -2.91
C MET A 161 -16.01 14.53 -2.92
N LEU A 162 -17.11 13.83 -2.61
CA LEU A 162 -18.45 14.43 -2.47
C LEU A 162 -18.49 15.41 -1.30
N ALA A 163 -17.93 15.05 -0.14
CA ALA A 163 -17.87 15.94 1.02
C ALA A 163 -17.09 17.23 0.70
N ALA A 164 -15.95 17.10 -0.01
CA ALA A 164 -15.17 18.24 -0.47
C ALA A 164 -15.93 19.11 -1.48
N ALA A 165 -16.71 18.51 -2.37
CA ALA A 165 -17.56 19.20 -3.34
C ALA A 165 -18.79 19.88 -2.69
N GLY A 166 -19.05 19.65 -1.40
CA GLY A 166 -20.24 20.17 -0.70
C GLY A 166 -21.48 19.31 -0.81
N GLU A 167 -21.39 18.12 -1.43
CA GLU A 167 -22.49 17.17 -1.64
C GLU A 167 -22.72 16.30 -0.40
N SER A 168 -22.99 16.95 0.74
CA SER A 168 -23.03 16.36 2.09
C SER A 168 -23.94 15.13 2.21
N ALA A 169 -25.13 15.17 1.61
CA ALA A 169 -26.08 14.05 1.69
C ALA A 169 -25.55 12.81 0.96
N MET A 170 -25.05 12.98 -0.27
CA MET A 170 -24.46 11.89 -1.05
C MET A 170 -23.17 11.37 -0.42
N ALA A 171 -22.35 12.25 0.16
CA ALA A 171 -21.14 11.86 0.88
C ALA A 171 -21.46 10.94 2.06
N ARG A 172 -22.45 11.29 2.88
CA ARG A 172 -22.92 10.47 4.00
C ARG A 172 -23.49 9.13 3.53
N GLU A 173 -24.22 9.11 2.41
CA GLU A 173 -24.75 7.87 1.84
C GLU A 173 -23.63 6.92 1.39
N GLU A 174 -22.62 7.42 0.67
CA GLU A 174 -21.47 6.59 0.28
C GLU A 174 -20.67 6.10 1.49
N ALA A 175 -20.45 6.96 2.49
CA ALA A 175 -19.80 6.58 3.73
C ALA A 175 -20.58 5.45 4.46
N ALA A 176 -21.90 5.56 4.56
CA ALA A 176 -22.75 4.53 5.17
C ALA A 176 -22.69 3.19 4.42
N ARG A 177 -22.62 3.22 3.07
CA ARG A 177 -22.45 2.00 2.25
C ARG A 177 -21.10 1.31 2.51
N VAL A 178 -20.05 2.09 2.77
CA VAL A 178 -18.74 1.55 3.15
C VAL A 178 -18.81 0.91 4.53
N ASP A 179 -19.37 1.61 5.52
CA ASP A 179 -19.47 1.11 6.89
C ASP A 179 -20.33 -0.15 7.02
N ALA A 180 -21.45 -0.20 6.29
CA ALA A 180 -22.33 -1.36 6.25
C ALA A 180 -21.70 -2.59 5.56
N SER A 181 -20.57 -2.42 4.87
CA SER A 181 -19.93 -3.53 4.19
C SER A 181 -19.12 -4.40 5.15
N PRO A 182 -19.41 -5.70 5.27
CA PRO A 182 -18.57 -6.64 6.04
C PRO A 182 -17.20 -6.89 5.39
N HIS A 183 -16.92 -6.24 4.24
CA HIS A 183 -15.67 -6.36 3.51
C HIS A 183 -14.87 -5.06 3.48
N ALA A 184 -15.37 -3.98 4.10
CA ALA A 184 -14.63 -2.73 4.22
C ALA A 184 -13.45 -2.93 5.17
N LEU A 185 -12.25 -2.72 4.63
CA LEU A 185 -11.04 -2.69 5.43
C LEU A 185 -11.06 -1.45 6.35
N PRO A 186 -10.39 -1.49 7.52
CA PRO A 186 -10.29 -0.36 8.46
C PRO A 186 -9.90 0.95 7.77
N LEU A 187 -8.92 0.91 6.86
CA LEU A 187 -8.52 2.05 6.03
C LEU A 187 -9.71 2.69 5.30
N LEU A 188 -10.58 1.88 4.68
CA LEU A 188 -11.74 2.39 3.92
C LEU A 188 -12.79 3.03 4.83
N LYS A 189 -12.96 2.47 6.05
CA LYS A 189 -13.80 3.09 7.08
C LYS A 189 -13.18 4.41 7.59
N GLY A 190 -11.85 4.51 7.64
CA GLY A 190 -11.14 5.77 7.90
C GLY A 190 -11.47 6.85 6.86
N TYR A 191 -11.48 6.52 5.57
CA TYR A 191 -11.93 7.45 4.52
C TYR A 191 -13.40 7.85 4.67
N ALA A 192 -14.28 6.92 5.03
CA ALA A 192 -15.69 7.21 5.30
C ALA A 192 -15.87 8.14 6.53
N ALA A 193 -15.11 7.91 7.60
CA ALA A 193 -15.09 8.77 8.78
C ALA A 193 -14.55 10.17 8.46
N LEU A 194 -13.48 10.25 7.67
CA LEU A 194 -12.92 11.52 7.23
C LEU A 194 -13.92 12.31 6.38
N ALA A 195 -14.66 11.65 5.47
CA ALA A 195 -15.71 12.29 4.68
C ALA A 195 -16.83 12.89 5.55
N ARG A 196 -17.24 12.18 6.63
CA ARG A 196 -18.20 12.71 7.61
C ARG A 196 -17.62 13.89 8.38
N ALA A 197 -16.38 13.80 8.85
CA ALA A 197 -15.70 14.90 9.54
C ALA A 197 -15.61 16.16 8.66
N VAL A 198 -15.26 16.01 7.37
CA VAL A 198 -15.29 17.12 6.40
C VAL A 198 -16.69 17.70 6.27
N THR A 199 -17.72 16.84 6.19
CA THR A 199 -19.11 17.29 6.11
C THR A 199 -19.53 18.12 7.33
N PHE A 200 -19.21 17.66 8.55
CA PHE A 200 -19.50 18.40 9.79
C PHE A 200 -18.74 19.72 9.89
N ALA A 201 -17.45 19.72 9.53
CA ALA A 201 -16.63 20.91 9.53
C ALA A 201 -17.17 21.98 8.57
N ARG A 202 -17.55 21.58 7.34
CA ARG A 202 -18.11 22.50 6.35
C ARG A 202 -19.48 23.05 6.75
N ALA A 203 -20.27 22.27 7.47
CA ALA A 203 -21.57 22.70 8.00
C ALA A 203 -21.47 23.56 9.27
N GLY A 204 -20.27 23.71 9.86
CA GLY A 204 -20.09 24.38 11.15
C GLY A 204 -20.61 23.58 12.36
N GLU A 205 -20.91 22.30 12.18
CA GLU A 205 -21.45 21.40 13.20
C GLU A 205 -20.32 20.89 14.13
N ARG A 206 -19.81 21.78 14.99
CA ARG A 206 -18.61 21.53 15.80
C ARG A 206 -18.72 20.33 16.74
N GLU A 207 -19.83 20.20 17.46
CA GLU A 207 -20.02 19.09 18.41
C GLU A 207 -20.03 17.74 17.68
N ALA A 208 -20.69 17.68 16.51
CA ALA A 208 -20.70 16.51 15.66
C ALA A 208 -19.29 16.18 15.13
N LEU A 209 -18.51 17.21 14.74
CA LEU A 209 -17.12 17.04 14.34
C LEU A 209 -16.27 16.44 15.46
N VAL A 210 -16.33 17.00 16.68
CA VAL A 210 -15.60 16.47 17.85
C VAL A 210 -16.00 15.02 18.13
N GLY A 211 -17.30 14.74 18.11
CA GLY A 211 -17.85 13.40 18.33
C GLY A 211 -17.36 12.39 17.29
N GLU A 212 -17.33 12.76 16.01
CA GLU A 212 -16.84 11.89 14.93
C GLU A 212 -15.32 11.65 15.03
N LEU A 213 -14.52 12.69 15.25
CA LEU A 213 -13.07 12.55 15.39
C LEU A 213 -12.68 11.68 16.59
N THR A 214 -13.42 11.81 17.69
CA THR A 214 -13.21 10.99 18.90
C THR A 214 -13.58 9.53 18.65
N ARG A 215 -14.78 9.28 18.11
CA ARG A 215 -15.29 7.93 17.83
C ARG A 215 -14.44 7.18 16.82
N SER A 216 -13.97 7.89 15.80
CA SER A 216 -13.28 7.30 14.64
C SER A 216 -11.76 7.42 14.73
N ARG A 217 -11.18 7.79 15.88
CA ARG A 217 -9.73 8.03 16.04
C ARG A 217 -8.87 6.89 15.50
N SER A 218 -9.12 5.65 15.95
CA SER A 218 -8.35 4.47 15.51
C SER A 218 -8.44 4.18 14.01
N LEU A 219 -9.54 4.60 13.36
CA LEU A 219 -9.73 4.49 11.91
C LEU A 219 -9.03 5.62 11.15
N LEU A 220 -9.07 6.85 11.68
CA LEU A 220 -8.36 8.00 11.11
C LEU A 220 -6.84 7.81 11.20
N ASP A 221 -6.34 7.14 12.24
CA ASP A 221 -4.93 6.77 12.41
C ASP A 221 -4.44 5.75 11.35
N GLN A 222 -5.35 5.14 10.56
CA GLN A 222 -4.99 4.28 9.43
C GLN A 222 -4.71 5.08 8.15
N LEU A 223 -5.11 6.34 8.09
CA LEU A 223 -4.88 7.20 6.93
C LEU A 223 -3.40 7.56 6.83
N SER A 224 -2.95 7.94 5.63
CA SER A 224 -1.57 8.35 5.37
C SER A 224 -1.54 9.61 4.51
N GLY A 225 -0.37 10.23 4.42
CA GLY A 225 -0.13 11.38 3.54
C GLY A 225 -1.12 12.53 3.76
N ARG A 226 -1.70 13.05 2.66
CA ARG A 226 -2.61 14.21 2.72
C ARG A 226 -3.88 13.97 3.54
N GLU A 227 -4.41 12.75 3.55
CA GLU A 227 -5.66 12.47 4.26
C GLU A 227 -5.46 12.43 5.76
N ALA A 228 -4.33 11.89 6.22
CA ALA A 228 -3.91 12.00 7.61
C ALA A 228 -3.70 13.47 8.01
N MET A 229 -3.04 14.26 7.14
CA MET A 229 -2.85 15.70 7.36
C MET A 229 -4.18 16.46 7.47
N LEU A 230 -5.17 16.14 6.63
CA LEU A 230 -6.52 16.71 6.72
C LEU A 230 -7.20 16.31 8.05
N ALA A 231 -7.12 15.04 8.45
CA ALA A 231 -7.68 14.58 9.72
C ALA A 231 -7.07 15.32 10.93
N ARG A 232 -5.73 15.49 10.95
CA ARG A 232 -5.02 16.26 11.98
C ARG A 232 -5.46 17.73 12.00
N THR A 233 -5.60 18.34 10.82
CA THR A 233 -6.07 19.73 10.69
C THR A 233 -7.49 19.90 11.23
N LEU A 234 -8.39 18.95 10.94
CA LEU A 234 -9.73 18.92 11.50
C LEU A 234 -9.73 18.74 13.02
N GLY A 235 -8.82 17.94 13.56
CA GLY A 235 -8.58 17.82 15.01
C GLY A 235 -8.23 19.16 15.66
N ARG A 236 -7.32 19.94 15.05
CA ARG A 236 -6.97 21.28 15.54
C ARG A 236 -8.15 22.25 15.47
N LEU A 237 -8.87 22.25 14.34
CA LEU A 237 -10.09 23.04 14.19
C LEU A 237 -11.12 22.71 15.30
N ALA A 238 -11.28 21.42 15.62
CA ALA A 238 -12.18 20.89 16.64
C ALA A 238 -11.71 21.14 18.09
N ALA A 239 -10.46 21.55 18.32
CA ALA A 239 -9.93 21.89 19.65
C ALA A 239 -10.17 23.36 20.08
N VAL A 240 -10.31 24.31 19.14
CA VAL A 240 -10.47 25.76 19.46
C VAL A 240 -11.83 26.15 20.08
N PRO A 241 -11.92 26.63 21.33
CA PRO A 241 -13.20 26.95 21.98
C PRO A 241 -14.08 27.94 21.20
N VAL A 242 -15.39 27.68 21.15
CA VAL A 242 -16.39 28.58 20.55
C VAL A 242 -16.44 29.88 21.37
N GLY A 243 -16.30 31.04 20.71
CA GLY A 243 -16.39 32.36 21.34
C GLY A 243 -15.04 33.01 21.70
N SER A 244 -13.91 32.34 21.46
CA SER A 244 -12.60 32.96 21.65
C SER A 244 -12.14 33.74 20.42
N ALA A 245 -12.76 34.88 20.14
CA ALA A 245 -12.30 35.79 19.08
C ALA A 245 -10.83 36.23 19.26
N TYR A 246 -10.34 36.23 20.51
CA TYR A 246 -8.96 36.57 20.87
C TYR A 246 -7.97 35.39 20.91
N ARG A 247 -8.40 34.13 20.72
CA ARG A 247 -7.49 32.96 20.62
C ARG A 247 -7.56 32.21 19.28
N ALA A 248 -8.25 32.77 18.28
CA ALA A 248 -8.00 32.33 16.92
C ALA A 248 -6.52 32.61 16.63
N PRO A 249 -5.71 31.60 16.26
CA PRO A 249 -4.31 31.84 15.96
C PRO A 249 -4.25 32.90 14.86
N ALA A 250 -3.45 33.95 15.08
CA ALA A 250 -3.25 34.99 14.08
C ALA A 250 -2.89 34.32 12.76
N SER A 251 -3.52 34.77 11.66
CA SER A 251 -3.18 34.27 10.34
C SER A 251 -1.69 34.48 10.11
N ARG A 252 -0.91 33.40 10.16
CA ARG A 252 0.52 33.46 9.88
C ARG A 252 0.71 33.91 8.43
N GLU A 253 1.52 34.93 8.22
CA GLU A 253 1.97 35.33 6.89
C GLU A 253 2.88 34.21 6.33
N GLY A 254 2.70 33.82 5.07
CA GLY A 254 3.50 32.77 4.43
C GLY A 254 2.72 31.97 3.40
N GLU A 255 3.43 31.46 2.39
CA GLU A 255 2.82 30.65 1.33
C GLU A 255 2.30 29.31 1.87
N LEU A 256 1.12 28.90 1.41
CA LEU A 256 0.55 27.59 1.74
C LEU A 256 1.27 26.50 0.94
N SER A 257 1.63 25.41 1.61
CA SER A 257 2.14 24.22 0.92
C SER A 257 1.09 23.69 -0.09
N PRO A 258 1.48 22.94 -1.13
CA PRO A 258 0.51 22.31 -2.05
C PRO A 258 -0.57 21.50 -1.31
N ALA A 259 -0.18 20.78 -0.27
CA ALA A 259 -1.08 20.03 0.60
C ALA A 259 -2.06 20.94 1.36
N ALA A 260 -1.55 22.04 1.90
CA ALA A 260 -2.36 23.01 2.63
C ALA A 260 -3.35 23.73 1.72
N ARG A 261 -2.94 24.12 0.50
CA ARG A 261 -3.87 24.65 -0.52
C ARG A 261 -4.99 23.65 -0.82
N TRP A 262 -4.66 22.38 -0.95
CA TRP A 262 -5.66 21.32 -1.12
C TRP A 262 -6.57 21.21 0.12
N ILE A 263 -6.04 21.20 1.34
CA ILE A 263 -6.84 21.16 2.58
C ILE A 263 -7.80 22.35 2.64
N VAL A 264 -7.33 23.56 2.32
CA VAL A 264 -8.16 24.78 2.26
C VAL A 264 -9.26 24.65 1.22
N SER A 265 -8.98 24.03 0.07
CA SER A 265 -10.01 23.78 -0.94
C SER A 265 -11.09 22.80 -0.45
N VAL A 266 -10.72 21.81 0.37
CA VAL A 266 -11.64 20.81 0.92
C VAL A 266 -12.43 21.36 2.11
N VAL A 267 -11.77 22.08 3.03
CA VAL A 267 -12.36 22.67 4.25
C VAL A 267 -11.83 24.09 4.43
N PRO A 268 -12.46 25.12 3.81
CA PRO A 268 -12.01 26.50 3.91
C PRO A 268 -11.92 27.01 5.36
N GLN A 269 -12.80 26.53 6.24
CA GLN A 269 -12.81 26.88 7.68
C GLN A 269 -11.54 26.44 8.41
N ALA A 270 -10.78 25.49 7.85
CA ALA A 270 -9.57 24.96 8.44
C ALA A 270 -8.30 25.72 8.02
N ALA A 271 -8.42 26.81 7.25
CA ALA A 271 -7.28 27.50 6.65
C ALA A 271 -6.23 28.01 7.65
N SER A 272 -6.66 28.49 8.82
CA SER A 272 -5.75 28.95 9.88
C SER A 272 -4.96 27.80 10.55
N PHE A 273 -5.40 26.56 10.37
CA PHE A 273 -4.76 25.36 10.93
C PHE A 273 -3.99 24.56 9.89
N ALA A 274 -4.09 24.95 8.62
CA ALA A 274 -3.42 24.27 7.52
C ALA A 274 -1.90 24.47 7.62
N PRO A 275 -1.11 23.42 7.34
CA PRO A 275 0.35 23.51 7.39
C PRO A 275 0.88 24.61 6.46
N ARG A 276 1.99 25.25 6.83
CA ARG A 276 2.64 26.24 5.94
C ARG A 276 3.72 25.58 5.11
N ALA A 277 4.06 26.17 3.96
CA ALA A 277 5.17 25.70 3.18
C ALA A 277 6.45 25.86 4.00
N SER A 278 7.07 24.74 4.34
CA SER A 278 8.50 24.74 4.64
C SER A 278 9.26 25.14 3.38
N GLU A 279 10.36 25.88 3.50
CA GLU A 279 11.22 26.16 2.35
C GLU A 279 11.55 24.83 1.63
N PRO A 280 11.59 24.79 0.29
CA PRO A 280 12.00 23.58 -0.42
C PRO A 280 13.35 23.10 0.12
N GLY A 281 13.45 21.82 0.48
CA GLY A 281 14.74 21.25 0.83
C GLY A 281 15.67 21.30 -0.37
N ALA A 282 16.96 21.55 -0.14
CA ALA A 282 17.96 21.36 -1.18
C ALA A 282 17.88 19.93 -1.72
N ALA A 283 18.17 19.75 -3.01
CA ALA A 283 18.24 18.41 -3.58
C ALA A 283 19.29 17.60 -2.82
N VAL A 284 18.85 16.49 -2.21
CA VAL A 284 19.74 15.60 -1.46
C VAL A 284 20.70 14.95 -2.45
N ASP A 285 22.00 15.08 -2.20
CA ASP A 285 23.01 14.37 -2.98
C ASP A 285 22.90 12.86 -2.72
N PRO A 286 22.45 12.05 -3.70
CA PRO A 286 22.32 10.62 -3.52
C PRO A 286 23.67 9.93 -3.26
N ALA A 287 24.80 10.56 -3.59
CA ALA A 287 26.15 10.02 -3.34
C ALA A 287 26.54 10.00 -1.86
N ARG A 288 25.81 10.71 -0.98
CA ARG A 288 26.03 10.67 0.48
C ARG A 288 25.72 9.29 1.08
N LEU A 289 24.89 8.48 0.42
CA LEU A 289 24.66 7.11 0.83
C LEU A 289 25.66 6.17 0.15
N PRO A 290 26.21 5.18 0.88
CA PRO A 290 27.12 4.21 0.27
C PRO A 290 26.40 3.41 -0.82
N SER A 291 27.11 3.08 -1.89
CA SER A 291 26.63 2.08 -2.84
C SER A 291 26.78 0.69 -2.24
N PRO A 292 25.88 -0.26 -2.53
CA PRO A 292 25.98 -1.57 -1.93
C PRO A 292 27.21 -2.34 -2.44
N SER A 293 27.87 -3.07 -1.55
CA SER A 293 29.05 -3.87 -1.88
C SER A 293 28.69 -5.07 -2.77
N ALA A 294 29.68 -5.58 -3.51
CA ALA A 294 29.51 -6.80 -4.29
C ALA A 294 29.15 -8.01 -3.40
N GLU A 295 29.65 -8.05 -2.16
CA GLU A 295 29.36 -9.11 -1.20
C GLU A 295 27.89 -9.05 -0.75
N ALA A 296 27.36 -7.86 -0.43
CA ALA A 296 25.96 -7.70 -0.07
C ALA A 296 25.02 -8.11 -1.22
N ARG A 297 25.35 -7.71 -2.46
CA ARG A 297 24.61 -8.17 -3.66
C ARG A 297 24.63 -9.69 -3.80
N ALA A 298 25.79 -10.32 -3.56
CA ALA A 298 25.93 -11.77 -3.61
C ALA A 298 25.12 -12.47 -2.52
N ARG A 299 25.13 -11.94 -1.28
CA ARG A 299 24.34 -12.45 -0.14
C ARG A 299 22.83 -12.37 -0.40
N VAL A 300 22.32 -11.22 -0.84
CA VAL A 300 20.91 -11.05 -1.22
C VAL A 300 20.51 -12.03 -2.31
N THR A 301 21.36 -12.24 -3.31
CA THR A 301 21.12 -13.22 -4.38
C THR A 301 21.10 -14.65 -3.84
N ALA A 302 22.07 -15.01 -2.98
CA ALA A 302 22.18 -16.32 -2.37
C ALA A 302 20.98 -16.65 -1.47
N ASP A 303 20.52 -15.71 -0.66
CA ASP A 303 19.34 -15.85 0.20
C ASP A 303 18.07 -16.13 -0.62
N ARG A 304 17.89 -15.38 -1.73
CA ARG A 304 16.77 -15.59 -2.66
C ARG A 304 16.85 -16.95 -3.35
N ASP A 305 18.06 -17.41 -3.67
CA ASP A 305 18.27 -18.74 -4.26
C ASP A 305 18.10 -19.87 -3.25
N LEU A 306 18.47 -19.68 -1.99
CA LEU A 306 18.18 -20.62 -0.92
C LEU A 306 16.67 -20.75 -0.69
N ALA A 307 15.95 -19.62 -0.68
CA ALA A 307 14.49 -19.60 -0.60
C ALA A 307 13.83 -20.34 -1.77
N ARG A 308 14.47 -20.36 -2.96
CA ARG A 308 14.04 -21.20 -4.11
C ARG A 308 14.27 -22.69 -3.86
N LYS A 309 15.42 -23.06 -3.28
CA LYS A 309 15.88 -24.45 -3.10
C LYS A 309 15.17 -25.21 -1.97
N LEU A 310 14.86 -24.55 -0.85
CA LEU A 310 14.26 -25.18 0.35
C LEU A 310 12.78 -25.60 0.19
N SER A 311 12.34 -25.95 -1.02
CA SER A 311 10.97 -26.35 -1.27
C SER A 311 10.85 -27.66 -2.03
N PRO A 312 10.41 -28.75 -1.37
CA PRO A 312 9.97 -29.94 -2.10
C PRO A 312 8.74 -29.59 -2.95
N SER A 313 8.75 -29.99 -4.22
CA SER A 313 7.65 -29.80 -5.17
C SER A 313 6.88 -31.12 -5.34
N PRO A 314 5.79 -31.36 -4.58
CA PRO A 314 4.95 -32.55 -4.77
C PRO A 314 4.14 -32.52 -6.09
N ARG A 315 4.11 -31.40 -6.82
CA ARG A 315 3.32 -31.22 -8.04
C ARG A 315 3.85 -31.96 -9.27
N ARG A 316 5.15 -32.27 -9.33
CA ARG A 316 5.70 -33.05 -10.45
C ARG A 316 5.08 -34.45 -10.47
N TRP A 317 4.95 -35.08 -9.30
CA TRP A 317 4.29 -36.38 -9.15
C TRP A 317 2.81 -36.35 -9.49
N LEU A 318 2.08 -35.29 -9.10
CA LEU A 318 0.66 -35.19 -9.42
C LEU A 318 0.43 -35.00 -10.93
N LEU A 319 1.23 -34.16 -11.60
CA LEU A 319 1.15 -34.00 -13.05
C LEU A 319 1.54 -35.30 -13.77
N LEU A 320 2.61 -35.97 -13.32
CA LEU A 320 3.05 -37.26 -13.86
C LEU A 320 1.95 -38.33 -13.71
N ALA A 321 1.33 -38.41 -12.54
CA ALA A 321 0.22 -39.32 -12.25
C ALA A 321 -1.01 -39.03 -13.12
N TRP A 322 -1.36 -37.76 -13.31
CA TRP A 322 -2.46 -37.39 -14.23
C TRP A 322 -2.13 -37.74 -15.69
N SER A 323 -0.91 -37.50 -16.15
CA SER A 323 -0.51 -37.91 -17.51
C SER A 323 -0.49 -39.43 -17.68
N LEU A 324 -0.12 -40.20 -16.64
CA LEU A 324 -0.18 -41.66 -16.66
C LEU A 324 -1.62 -42.19 -16.67
N VAL A 325 -2.53 -41.60 -15.88
CA VAL A 325 -3.96 -41.95 -15.89
C VAL A 325 -4.60 -41.64 -17.24
N ILE A 326 -4.31 -40.46 -17.81
CA ILE A 326 -4.79 -40.08 -19.15
C ILE A 326 -4.22 -41.04 -20.19
N GLY A 327 -2.91 -41.33 -20.13
CA GLY A 327 -2.26 -42.27 -21.05
C GLY A 327 -2.84 -43.68 -21.00
N ALA A 328 -2.99 -44.24 -19.79
CA ALA A 328 -3.55 -45.58 -19.60
C ALA A 328 -5.01 -45.68 -20.07
N MET A 329 -5.82 -44.65 -19.86
CA MET A 329 -7.20 -44.63 -20.34
C MET A 329 -7.33 -44.45 -21.84
N VAL A 330 -6.47 -43.66 -22.49
CA VAL A 330 -6.44 -43.54 -23.96
C VAL A 330 -6.18 -44.91 -24.61
N VAL A 331 -5.38 -45.76 -23.95
CA VAL A 331 -5.11 -47.13 -24.40
C VAL A 331 -6.31 -48.07 -24.12
N ALA A 332 -7.03 -47.89 -23.00
CA ALA A 332 -8.11 -48.79 -22.58
C ALA A 332 -9.49 -48.49 -23.23
N LEU A 333 -9.77 -47.23 -23.60
CA LEU A 333 -11.05 -46.76 -24.12
C LEU A 333 -11.58 -47.46 -25.41
N PRO A 334 -10.73 -47.87 -26.37
CA PRO A 334 -11.19 -48.53 -27.60
C PRO A 334 -11.88 -49.88 -27.36
N MET A 335 -11.72 -50.49 -26.17
CA MET A 335 -12.28 -51.81 -25.84
C MET A 335 -13.73 -51.76 -25.35
N ILE A 336 -14.29 -50.57 -25.08
CA ILE A 336 -15.66 -50.41 -24.53
C ILE A 336 -16.56 -49.75 -25.57
N ASN A 337 -17.76 -50.32 -25.79
CA ASN A 337 -18.79 -49.92 -26.75
C ASN A 337 -18.74 -48.42 -27.16
N ARG A 338 -18.46 -48.17 -28.44
CA ARG A 338 -17.98 -46.88 -29.00
C ARG A 338 -18.89 -45.67 -28.71
N ALA A 339 -20.20 -45.85 -28.60
CA ALA A 339 -21.12 -44.73 -28.37
C ALA A 339 -21.24 -44.37 -26.87
N LEU A 340 -21.21 -45.37 -25.98
CA LEU A 340 -21.31 -45.17 -24.54
C LEU A 340 -19.97 -44.66 -23.97
N SER A 341 -18.85 -45.14 -24.51
CA SER A 341 -17.51 -44.76 -24.05
C SER A 341 -17.18 -43.29 -24.31
N VAL A 342 -17.63 -42.71 -25.43
CA VAL A 342 -17.38 -41.29 -25.75
C VAL A 342 -18.12 -40.35 -24.80
N THR A 343 -19.42 -40.60 -24.56
CA THR A 343 -20.24 -39.75 -23.68
C THR A 343 -19.78 -39.85 -22.22
N ILE A 344 -19.55 -41.07 -21.73
CA ILE A 344 -19.04 -41.28 -20.36
C ILE A 344 -17.68 -40.64 -20.20
N SER A 345 -16.78 -40.74 -21.17
CA SER A 345 -15.43 -40.17 -21.07
C SER A 345 -15.47 -38.65 -20.98
N VAL A 346 -16.24 -37.95 -21.83
CA VAL A 346 -16.32 -36.48 -21.77
C VAL A 346 -16.78 -36.01 -20.39
N TRP A 347 -17.80 -36.63 -19.80
CA TRP A 347 -18.29 -36.26 -18.47
C TRP A 347 -17.32 -36.67 -17.35
N VAL A 348 -16.70 -37.85 -17.44
CA VAL A 348 -15.68 -38.32 -16.49
C VAL A 348 -14.43 -37.43 -16.51
N PHE A 349 -14.09 -36.77 -17.62
CA PHE A 349 -12.97 -35.82 -17.69
C PHE A 349 -13.37 -34.38 -17.34
N ALA A 350 -14.50 -33.90 -17.86
CA ALA A 350 -14.92 -32.52 -17.66
C ALA A 350 -15.35 -32.25 -16.22
N LEU A 351 -16.09 -33.18 -15.58
CA LEU A 351 -16.62 -32.96 -14.23
C LEU A 351 -15.51 -32.82 -13.18
N PRO A 352 -14.47 -33.69 -13.09
CA PRO A 352 -13.40 -33.51 -12.12
C PRO A 352 -12.58 -32.25 -12.36
N VAL A 353 -12.36 -31.84 -13.61
CA VAL A 353 -11.64 -30.60 -13.93
C VAL A 353 -12.46 -29.39 -13.48
N VAL A 354 -13.74 -29.33 -13.85
CA VAL A 354 -14.66 -28.26 -13.43
C VAL A 354 -14.82 -28.22 -11.92
N ALA A 355 -15.00 -29.39 -11.27
CA ALA A 355 -15.08 -29.50 -9.82
C ALA A 355 -13.77 -29.05 -9.14
N SER A 356 -12.61 -29.43 -9.68
CA SER A 356 -11.30 -28.99 -9.15
C SER A 356 -11.11 -27.47 -9.28
N ILE A 357 -11.53 -26.89 -10.39
CA ILE A 357 -11.52 -25.42 -10.59
C ILE A 357 -12.48 -24.77 -9.60
N ALA A 358 -13.72 -25.26 -9.47
CA ALA A 358 -14.73 -24.71 -8.57
C ALA A 358 -14.31 -24.80 -7.10
N LEU A 359 -13.76 -25.94 -6.67
CA LEU A 359 -13.19 -26.13 -5.33
C LEU A 359 -11.99 -25.21 -5.10
N GLY A 360 -11.11 -25.06 -6.10
CA GLY A 360 -9.99 -24.12 -6.07
C GLY A 360 -10.45 -22.68 -5.89
N VAL A 361 -11.45 -22.24 -6.66
CA VAL A 361 -12.06 -20.90 -6.55
C VAL A 361 -12.69 -20.72 -5.17
N ARG A 362 -13.53 -21.66 -4.71
CA ARG A 362 -14.16 -21.61 -3.39
C ARG A 362 -13.14 -21.52 -2.26
N ARG A 363 -12.07 -22.33 -2.33
CA ARG A 363 -10.98 -22.30 -1.35
C ARG A 363 -10.24 -20.96 -1.36
N ASN A 364 -9.96 -20.41 -2.54
CA ASN A 364 -9.31 -19.11 -2.65
C ASN A 364 -10.19 -17.99 -2.06
N LEU A 365 -11.51 -18.01 -2.33
CA LEU A 365 -12.45 -17.06 -1.73
C LEU A 365 -12.52 -17.17 -0.20
N ALA A 366 -12.45 -18.40 0.34
CA ALA A 366 -12.41 -18.61 1.78
C ALA A 366 -11.11 -18.08 2.42
N LEU A 367 -9.96 -18.29 1.77
CA LEU A 367 -8.67 -17.75 2.23
C LEU A 367 -8.64 -16.22 2.19
N ASP A 368 -9.10 -15.64 1.08
CA ASP A 368 -9.23 -14.19 0.90
C ASP A 368 -10.15 -13.57 1.98
N ARG A 369 -11.26 -14.24 2.32
CA ARG A 369 -12.11 -13.83 3.45
C ARG A 369 -11.39 -13.92 4.79
N ALA A 370 -10.68 -15.02 5.06
CA ALA A 370 -9.96 -15.21 6.31
C ALA A 370 -8.85 -14.16 6.52
N ILE A 371 -8.12 -13.79 5.45
CA ILE A 371 -7.10 -12.73 5.49
C ILE A 371 -7.76 -11.37 5.78
N ARG A 372 -8.88 -11.06 5.14
CA ARG A 372 -9.64 -9.82 5.44
C ARG A 372 -10.13 -9.75 6.87
N GLU A 373 -10.71 -10.83 7.37
CA GLU A 373 -11.17 -10.92 8.76
C GLU A 373 -10.00 -10.71 9.72
N ALA A 374 -8.83 -11.30 9.44
CA ALA A 374 -7.64 -11.08 10.23
C ALA A 374 -7.21 -9.60 10.24
N ARG A 375 -7.21 -8.92 9.09
CA ARG A 375 -6.90 -7.48 9.04
C ARG A 375 -7.88 -6.62 9.84
N SER A 376 -9.17 -6.98 9.83
CA SER A 376 -10.17 -6.32 10.69
C SER A 376 -9.84 -6.54 12.16
N LEU A 377 -9.62 -7.78 12.57
CA LEU A 377 -9.26 -8.12 13.95
C LEU A 377 -8.00 -7.38 14.42
N TYR A 378 -7.01 -7.22 13.54
CA TYR A 378 -5.80 -6.48 13.89
C TYR A 378 -6.09 -5.00 14.18
N ALA A 379 -6.95 -4.35 13.40
CA ALA A 379 -7.33 -2.96 13.63
C ALA A 379 -8.26 -2.77 14.83
N ASP A 380 -8.97 -3.82 15.24
CA ASP A 380 -9.78 -3.85 16.47
C ASP A 380 -8.93 -4.22 17.71
N ASP A 381 -7.60 -4.04 17.65
CA ASP A 381 -6.62 -4.38 18.69
C ASP A 381 -6.61 -5.87 19.13
N ARG A 382 -7.16 -6.78 18.31
CA ARG A 382 -7.19 -8.24 18.53
C ARG A 382 -6.07 -8.95 17.77
N ALA A 383 -4.84 -8.48 17.97
CA ALA A 383 -3.67 -8.92 17.21
C ALA A 383 -3.42 -10.44 17.29
N ALA A 384 -3.58 -11.07 18.46
CA ALA A 384 -3.35 -12.51 18.63
C ALA A 384 -4.32 -13.38 17.79
N GLU A 385 -5.60 -13.01 17.74
CA GLU A 385 -6.60 -13.72 16.92
C GLU A 385 -6.37 -13.51 15.42
N SER A 386 -5.93 -12.30 15.05
CA SER A 386 -5.50 -11.98 13.69
C SER A 386 -4.34 -12.87 13.25
N ASP A 387 -3.28 -12.95 14.05
CA ASP A 387 -2.09 -13.75 13.77
C ASP A 387 -2.46 -15.24 13.64
N ALA A 388 -3.28 -15.77 14.54
CA ALA A 388 -3.74 -17.16 14.47
C ALA A 388 -4.49 -17.48 13.16
N LYS A 389 -5.31 -16.55 12.65
CA LYS A 389 -5.98 -16.70 11.34
C LYS A 389 -4.98 -16.61 10.18
N LEU A 390 -4.05 -15.66 10.21
CA LEU A 390 -3.03 -15.50 9.18
C LEU A 390 -2.08 -16.70 9.13
N GLU A 391 -1.68 -17.28 10.25
CA GLU A 391 -0.85 -18.49 10.31
C GLU A 391 -1.53 -19.70 9.65
N ARG A 392 -2.85 -19.85 9.82
CA ARG A 392 -3.62 -20.88 9.10
C ARG A 392 -3.61 -20.61 7.60
N ALA A 393 -3.79 -19.36 7.17
CA ALA A 393 -3.73 -18.97 5.76
C ALA A 393 -2.32 -19.16 5.16
N ALA A 394 -1.26 -18.87 5.92
CA ALA A 394 0.15 -19.05 5.55
C ALA A 394 0.54 -20.53 5.32
N ARG A 395 -0.21 -21.45 5.91
CA ARG A 395 -0.07 -22.91 5.70
C ARG A 395 -0.83 -23.42 4.48
N ALA A 396 -1.66 -22.60 3.84
CA ALA A 396 -2.43 -23.01 2.67
C ALA A 396 -1.53 -23.43 1.48
N SER A 397 -2.04 -24.34 0.64
CA SER A 397 -1.34 -24.76 -0.58
C SER A 397 -1.35 -23.71 -1.68
N THR A 398 -2.21 -22.69 -1.57
CA THR A 398 -2.26 -21.58 -2.53
C THR A 398 -1.15 -20.59 -2.22
N HIS A 399 -0.02 -20.72 -2.91
CA HIS A 399 1.20 -19.93 -2.69
C HIS A 399 0.99 -18.41 -2.61
N ALA A 400 0.13 -17.84 -3.47
CA ALA A 400 -0.15 -16.41 -3.46
C ALA A 400 -0.81 -15.95 -2.14
N HIS A 401 -1.90 -16.61 -1.71
CA HIS A 401 -2.58 -16.26 -0.47
C HIS A 401 -1.72 -16.55 0.76
N ALA A 402 -0.95 -17.63 0.74
CA ALA A 402 0.00 -17.93 1.80
C ALA A 402 1.07 -16.83 1.93
N ALA A 403 1.57 -16.31 0.81
CA ALA A 403 2.54 -15.22 0.81
C ALA A 403 1.91 -13.87 1.25
N VAL A 404 0.66 -13.58 0.89
CA VAL A 404 -0.07 -12.41 1.42
C VAL A 404 -0.20 -12.51 2.95
N ALA A 405 -0.60 -13.68 3.47
CA ALA A 405 -0.72 -13.89 4.90
C ALA A 405 0.63 -13.76 5.63
N LEU A 406 1.73 -14.21 5.00
CA LEU A 406 3.09 -14.05 5.53
C LEU A 406 3.56 -12.59 5.51
N LEU A 407 3.18 -11.81 4.48
CA LEU A 407 3.43 -10.37 4.45
C LEU A 407 2.71 -9.66 5.61
N ASP A 408 1.42 -9.94 5.81
CA ASP A 408 0.64 -9.35 6.92
C ASP A 408 1.23 -9.74 8.29
N LEU A 409 1.61 -11.02 8.49
CA LEU A 409 2.29 -11.47 9.72
C LEU A 409 3.64 -10.75 9.92
N ALA A 410 4.39 -10.51 8.85
CA ALA A 410 5.67 -9.81 8.93
C ALA A 410 5.47 -8.34 9.35
N GLU A 411 4.45 -7.66 8.82
CA GLU A 411 4.09 -6.31 9.27
C GLU A 411 3.63 -6.28 10.73
N HIS A 412 2.88 -7.30 11.19
CA HIS A 412 2.47 -7.40 12.58
C HIS A 412 3.66 -7.61 13.52
N ALA A 413 4.58 -8.50 13.15
CA ALA A 413 5.81 -8.76 13.91
C ALA A 413 6.69 -7.50 13.99
N GLU A 414 6.86 -6.78 12.89
CA GLU A 414 7.60 -5.51 12.87
C GLU A 414 6.97 -4.46 13.80
N ARG A 415 5.64 -4.28 13.77
CA ARG A 415 4.94 -3.32 14.66
C ARG A 415 5.08 -3.67 16.15
N ARG A 416 5.35 -4.94 16.47
CA ARG A 416 5.68 -5.43 17.83
C ARG A 416 7.18 -5.39 18.13
N ASP A 417 7.99 -4.80 17.24
CA ASP A 417 9.44 -4.73 17.36
C ASP A 417 10.17 -6.10 17.34
N ASP A 418 9.53 -7.12 16.76
CA ASP A 418 10.13 -8.45 16.51
C ASP A 418 10.69 -8.54 15.08
N LEU A 419 11.76 -7.77 14.84
CA LEU A 419 12.39 -7.65 13.51
C LEU A 419 12.93 -9.00 12.97
N PRO A 420 13.57 -9.87 13.79
CA PRO A 420 14.04 -11.17 13.32
C PRO A 420 12.89 -12.06 12.82
N ALA A 421 11.77 -12.14 13.54
CA ALA A 421 10.62 -12.92 13.09
C ALA A 421 10.00 -12.32 11.82
N ALA A 422 9.88 -10.99 11.75
CA ALA A 422 9.39 -10.29 10.56
C ALA A 422 10.25 -10.62 9.32
N LEU A 423 11.57 -10.64 9.46
CA LEU A 423 12.51 -10.95 8.38
C LEU A 423 12.34 -12.40 7.91
N ALA A 424 12.27 -13.35 8.85
CA ALA A 424 12.05 -14.76 8.53
C ALA A 424 10.69 -15.00 7.84
N LEU A 425 9.65 -14.24 8.20
CA LEU A 425 8.35 -14.29 7.54
C LEU A 425 8.41 -13.76 6.10
N CYS A 426 9.19 -12.70 5.84
CA CYS A 426 9.45 -12.21 4.49
C CYS A 426 10.13 -13.27 3.63
N ASP A 427 11.19 -13.90 4.15
CA ASP A 427 11.92 -14.95 3.44
C ASP A 427 11.02 -16.15 3.13
N ARG A 428 10.18 -16.56 4.08
CA ARG A 428 9.15 -17.60 3.86
C ARG A 428 8.14 -17.18 2.78
N GLY A 429 7.73 -15.91 2.77
CA GLY A 429 6.81 -15.35 1.78
C GLY A 429 7.40 -15.39 0.37
N LEU A 430 8.65 -14.92 0.22
CA LEU A 430 9.40 -14.97 -1.03
C LEU A 430 9.61 -16.41 -1.50
N GLY A 431 9.99 -17.30 -0.58
CA GLY A 431 10.10 -18.74 -0.83
C GLY A 431 8.79 -19.32 -1.36
N ARG A 432 7.63 -18.95 -0.79
CA ARG A 432 6.31 -19.40 -1.29
C ARG A 432 6.06 -18.96 -2.73
N LEU A 433 6.39 -17.73 -3.10
CA LEU A 433 6.15 -17.20 -4.45
C LEU A 433 7.12 -17.80 -5.47
N PHE A 434 8.38 -17.98 -5.09
CA PHE A 434 9.42 -18.49 -5.99
C PHE A 434 9.28 -19.98 -6.31
N LYS A 435 8.52 -20.75 -5.50
CA LYS A 435 8.13 -22.14 -5.79
C LYS A 435 7.42 -22.34 -7.12
N ASN A 436 6.68 -21.32 -7.57
CA ASN A 436 5.90 -21.41 -8.79
C ASN A 436 6.18 -20.19 -9.68
N PRO A 437 6.96 -20.34 -10.76
CA PRO A 437 7.29 -19.25 -11.67
C PRO A 437 6.06 -18.51 -12.22
N ALA A 438 4.94 -19.21 -12.44
CA ALA A 438 3.70 -18.58 -12.90
C ALA A 438 3.05 -17.72 -11.80
N VAL A 439 3.12 -18.15 -10.54
CA VAL A 439 2.66 -17.35 -9.40
C VAL A 439 3.59 -16.17 -9.18
N LYS A 440 4.92 -16.36 -9.21
CA LYS A 440 5.90 -15.26 -9.15
C LYS A 440 5.61 -14.21 -10.23
N ALA A 441 5.43 -14.65 -11.47
CA ALA A 441 5.15 -13.74 -12.59
C ALA A 441 3.79 -13.05 -12.48
N GLY A 442 2.77 -13.71 -11.91
CA GLY A 442 1.47 -13.08 -11.66
C GLY A 442 1.44 -12.15 -10.45
N MET A 443 2.46 -12.22 -9.59
CA MET A 443 2.58 -11.43 -8.35
C MET A 443 3.77 -10.44 -8.42
N SER A 444 4.41 -10.29 -9.58
CA SER A 444 5.63 -9.51 -9.78
C SER A 444 5.44 -8.02 -9.61
N ASP A 445 4.22 -7.53 -9.76
CA ASP A 445 3.99 -6.08 -9.86
C ASP A 445 3.65 -5.47 -8.49
N ILE A 446 3.28 -6.30 -7.52
CA ILE A 446 2.84 -5.84 -6.18
C ILE A 446 3.44 -6.71 -5.08
N LEU A 447 3.07 -7.99 -4.98
CA LEU A 447 3.36 -8.79 -3.78
C LEU A 447 4.83 -9.19 -3.66
N VAL A 448 5.49 -9.57 -4.76
CA VAL A 448 6.94 -9.86 -4.74
C VAL A 448 7.74 -8.64 -4.30
N PRO A 449 7.64 -7.46 -4.96
CA PRO A 449 8.38 -6.28 -4.53
C PRO A 449 7.94 -5.74 -3.17
N ALA A 450 6.69 -5.94 -2.74
CA ALA A 450 6.27 -5.58 -1.37
C ALA A 450 7.02 -6.39 -0.30
N LEU A 451 7.20 -7.70 -0.50
CA LEU A 451 8.01 -8.53 0.40
C LEU A 451 9.49 -8.14 0.37
N ILE A 452 10.02 -7.77 -0.80
CA ILE A 452 11.41 -7.29 -0.93
C ILE A 452 11.58 -5.94 -0.23
N ALA A 453 10.63 -5.01 -0.41
CA ALA A 453 10.64 -3.70 0.24
C ALA A 453 10.58 -3.84 1.77
N LEU A 454 9.71 -4.72 2.28
CA LEU A 454 9.64 -5.02 3.70
C LEU A 454 10.97 -5.62 4.21
N ARG A 455 11.52 -6.59 3.47
CA ARG A 455 12.82 -7.18 3.79
C ARG A 455 13.94 -6.13 3.84
N ALA A 456 14.04 -5.26 2.83
CA ALA A 456 15.01 -4.16 2.77
C ALA A 456 14.89 -3.24 3.99
N ARG A 457 13.67 -2.87 4.36
CA ARG A 457 13.39 -2.08 5.55
C ARG A 457 13.84 -2.77 6.84
N LEU A 458 13.53 -4.06 7.01
CA LEU A 458 13.92 -4.83 8.18
C LEU A 458 15.44 -5.01 8.27
N LEU A 459 16.12 -5.18 7.14
CA LEU A 459 17.59 -5.21 7.06
C LEU A 459 18.20 -3.87 7.50
N ALA A 460 17.68 -2.75 6.99
CA ALA A 460 18.13 -1.42 7.43
C ALA A 460 17.86 -1.21 8.93
N ALA A 461 16.65 -1.55 9.39
CA ALA A 461 16.27 -1.45 10.80
C ALA A 461 17.12 -2.35 11.72
N THR A 462 17.74 -3.42 11.22
CA THR A 462 18.63 -4.30 11.99
C THR A 462 20.12 -4.00 11.79
N GLY A 463 20.46 -2.92 11.09
CA GLY A 463 21.85 -2.48 10.86
C GLY A 463 22.54 -3.18 9.68
N ARG A 464 21.85 -4.05 8.94
CA ARG A 464 22.33 -4.67 7.69
C ARG A 464 22.10 -3.73 6.50
N THR A 465 22.66 -2.52 6.60
CA THR A 465 22.40 -1.40 5.67
C THR A 465 22.82 -1.70 4.23
N ASP A 466 23.97 -2.36 4.05
CA ASP A 466 24.51 -2.73 2.74
C ASP A 466 23.57 -3.69 1.98
N GLU A 467 23.06 -4.71 2.67
CA GLU A 467 22.08 -5.65 2.12
C GLU A 467 20.72 -5.01 1.85
N ALA A 468 20.31 -4.05 2.69
CA ALA A 468 19.09 -3.28 2.47
C ALA A 468 19.15 -2.46 1.18
N LEU A 469 20.28 -1.81 0.90
CA LEU A 469 20.50 -1.05 -0.33
C LEU A 469 20.58 -1.97 -1.55
N ALA A 470 21.19 -3.15 -1.42
CA ALA A 470 21.18 -4.17 -2.47
C ALA A 470 19.76 -4.64 -2.82
N GLU A 471 18.86 -4.77 -1.84
CA GLU A 471 17.44 -5.09 -2.11
C GLU A 471 16.70 -3.94 -2.80
N LEU A 472 17.05 -2.67 -2.54
CA LEU A 472 16.50 -1.54 -3.31
C LEU A 472 16.96 -1.59 -4.78
N GLU A 473 18.23 -1.95 -5.05
CA GLU A 473 18.70 -2.15 -6.42
C GLU A 473 17.89 -3.25 -7.13
N VAL A 474 17.55 -4.33 -6.42
CA VAL A 474 16.68 -5.40 -6.95
C VAL A 474 15.29 -4.86 -7.30
N ILE A 475 14.67 -4.04 -6.44
CA ILE A 475 13.36 -3.43 -6.75
C ILE A 475 13.47 -2.56 -8.00
N ALA A 476 14.47 -1.69 -8.06
CA ALA A 476 14.66 -0.79 -9.19
C ALA A 476 14.91 -1.55 -10.51
N ALA A 477 15.70 -2.61 -10.48
CA ALA A 477 16.07 -3.38 -11.67
C ALA A 477 15.00 -4.39 -12.11
N GLU A 478 14.43 -5.16 -11.18
CA GLU A 478 13.50 -6.25 -11.48
C GLU A 478 12.03 -5.81 -11.44
N HIS A 479 11.71 -4.73 -10.72
CA HIS A 479 10.34 -4.29 -10.43
C HIS A 479 10.13 -2.77 -10.61
N PRO A 480 10.53 -2.17 -11.76
CA PRO A 480 10.48 -0.72 -11.97
C PRO A 480 9.07 -0.12 -11.97
N THR A 481 8.03 -0.95 -12.04
CA THR A 481 6.63 -0.53 -11.97
C THR A 481 5.98 -0.88 -10.64
N PHE A 482 6.77 -1.13 -9.58
CA PHE A 482 6.22 -1.34 -8.25
C PHE A 482 5.58 -0.04 -7.74
N PRO A 483 4.27 -0.02 -7.43
CA PRO A 483 3.53 1.21 -7.14
C PRO A 483 3.96 1.94 -5.86
N PHE A 484 4.79 1.32 -5.01
CA PHE A 484 5.26 1.90 -3.75
C PHE A 484 6.80 1.97 -3.69
N ALA A 485 7.46 1.95 -4.85
CA ALA A 485 8.92 1.92 -4.93
C ALA A 485 9.55 3.16 -4.29
N THR A 486 8.99 4.35 -4.55
CA THR A 486 9.57 5.60 -4.06
C THR A 486 9.44 5.71 -2.54
N GLY A 487 8.28 5.42 -1.97
CA GLY A 487 8.08 5.43 -0.52
C GLY A 487 8.94 4.38 0.20
N ALA A 488 9.05 3.17 -0.36
CA ALA A 488 9.92 2.13 0.19
C ALA A 488 11.40 2.53 0.16
N ALA A 489 11.87 3.08 -0.97
CA ALA A 489 13.26 3.53 -1.11
C ALA A 489 13.58 4.68 -0.14
N LEU A 490 12.68 5.67 -0.03
CA LEU A 490 12.85 6.79 0.90
C LEU A 490 12.99 6.29 2.35
N LEU A 491 12.07 5.41 2.80
CA LEU A 491 12.10 4.87 4.16
C LEU A 491 13.39 4.09 4.44
N VAL A 492 13.81 3.20 3.53
CA VAL A 492 15.06 2.45 3.69
C VAL A 492 16.27 3.39 3.76
N ARG A 493 16.32 4.41 2.90
CA ARG A 493 17.41 5.40 2.90
C ARG A 493 17.48 6.21 4.19
N VAL A 494 16.33 6.63 4.73
CA VAL A 494 16.25 7.30 6.04
C VAL A 494 16.77 6.38 7.16
N LEU A 495 16.35 5.11 7.17
CA LEU A 495 16.83 4.15 8.16
C LEU A 495 18.34 3.88 8.04
N VAL A 496 18.87 3.83 6.81
CA VAL A 496 20.32 3.69 6.57
C VAL A 496 21.06 4.92 7.09
N ALA A 497 20.61 6.14 6.78
CA ALA A 497 21.22 7.37 7.28
C ALA A 497 21.26 7.41 8.82
N LEU A 498 20.14 7.06 9.47
CA LEU A 498 20.05 6.96 10.93
C LEU A 498 21.02 5.90 11.50
N ARG A 499 21.16 4.75 10.85
CA ARG A 499 22.09 3.69 11.27
C ARG A 499 23.55 4.07 11.10
N LEU A 500 23.86 4.92 10.12
CA LEU A 500 25.20 5.48 9.93
C LEU A 500 25.46 6.70 10.85
N GLY A 501 24.48 7.12 11.66
CA GLY A 501 24.61 8.28 12.54
C GLY A 501 24.43 9.63 11.83
N ASP A 502 24.14 9.65 10.53
CA ASP A 502 23.91 10.86 9.75
C ASP A 502 22.44 11.31 9.89
N ARG A 503 22.13 11.89 11.05
CA ARG A 503 20.79 12.46 11.33
C ARG A 503 20.45 13.60 10.38
N GLU A 504 21.44 14.37 9.94
CA GLU A 504 21.18 15.50 9.04
C GLU A 504 20.69 15.01 7.68
N LEU A 505 21.38 14.02 7.09
CA LEU A 505 20.92 13.39 5.86
C LEU A 505 19.52 12.77 6.02
N ALA A 506 19.23 12.14 7.16
CA ALA A 506 17.90 11.60 7.42
C ALA A 506 16.82 12.71 7.37
N ARG A 507 17.08 13.88 7.97
CA ARG A 507 16.17 15.04 7.94
C ARG A 507 16.02 15.61 6.54
N GLU A 508 17.12 15.79 5.82
CA GLU A 508 17.09 16.24 4.42
C GLU A 508 16.29 15.29 3.53
N LEU A 509 16.49 13.97 3.66
CA LEU A 509 15.72 12.96 2.93
C LEU A 509 14.23 13.06 3.23
N VAL A 510 13.83 13.18 4.50
CA VAL A 510 12.42 13.36 4.89
C VAL A 510 11.82 14.61 4.25
N ARG A 511 12.59 15.69 4.09
CA ARG A 511 12.15 16.93 3.45
C ARG A 511 11.90 16.79 1.95
N THR A 512 12.53 15.81 1.28
CA THR A 512 12.24 15.50 -0.13
C THR A 512 10.92 14.74 -0.34
N ARG A 513 10.27 14.29 0.74
CA ARG A 513 9.03 13.52 0.69
C ARG A 513 7.90 14.36 0.09
N ALA A 514 7.25 13.84 -0.94
CA ALA A 514 5.98 14.40 -1.41
C ALA A 514 4.86 14.12 -0.39
N THR A 515 3.90 15.04 -0.25
CA THR A 515 2.78 14.89 0.70
C THR A 515 2.00 13.57 0.50
N ASP A 516 1.95 13.06 -0.72
CA ASP A 516 1.21 11.82 -1.06
C ASP A 516 2.03 10.55 -0.90
N THR A 517 3.27 10.66 -0.42
CA THR A 517 4.10 9.48 -0.19
C THR A 517 3.45 8.65 0.91
N ARG A 518 2.91 7.50 0.52
CA ARG A 518 2.26 6.57 1.45
C ARG A 518 3.32 5.85 2.25
N LEU A 519 3.29 6.08 3.56
CA LEU A 519 4.18 5.44 4.50
C LEU A 519 3.37 4.65 5.53
N PRO A 520 3.92 3.55 6.06
CA PRO A 520 3.33 2.89 7.21
C PRO A 520 3.41 3.82 8.43
N ARG A 521 2.43 3.71 9.33
CA ARG A 521 2.27 4.60 10.50
C ARG A 521 3.55 4.82 11.30
N HIS A 522 4.33 3.78 11.58
CA HIS A 522 5.58 3.92 12.34
C HIS A 522 6.64 4.76 11.61
N ALA A 523 6.66 4.69 10.28
CA ALA A 523 7.55 5.49 9.45
C ALA A 523 7.06 6.93 9.36
N GLU A 524 5.74 7.16 9.29
CA GLU A 524 5.20 8.52 9.41
C GLU A 524 5.58 9.17 10.73
N LEU A 525 5.45 8.45 11.85
CA LEU A 525 5.81 8.98 13.17
C LEU A 525 7.32 9.21 13.32
N LEU A 526 8.15 8.33 12.78
CA LEU A 526 9.60 8.53 12.69
C LEU A 526 9.93 9.81 11.91
N PHE A 527 9.24 10.05 10.79
CA PHE A 527 9.46 11.23 9.96
C PHE A 527 8.99 12.49 10.67
N ASP A 528 7.83 12.44 11.34
CA ASP A 528 7.31 13.54 12.15
C ASP A 528 8.29 13.91 13.29
N LEU A 529 8.94 12.92 13.92
CA LEU A 529 9.98 13.15 14.92
C LEU A 529 11.23 13.82 14.34
N LEU A 530 11.69 13.39 13.15
CA LEU A 530 12.83 14.01 12.46
C LEU A 530 12.55 15.45 12.04
N VAL A 531 11.34 15.72 11.55
CA VAL A 531 10.84 17.08 11.27
C VAL A 531 10.82 17.91 12.55
N GLY A 532 10.36 17.33 13.66
CA GLY A 532 10.35 17.98 14.96
C GLY A 532 11.72 18.31 15.53
N GLU A 533 12.68 17.39 15.42
CA GLU A 533 14.07 17.60 15.83
C GLU A 533 14.73 18.73 15.02
N ALA A 534 14.31 18.94 13.77
CA ALA A 534 14.76 20.07 12.96
C ALA A 534 14.04 21.40 13.25
N GLY A 535 13.00 21.38 14.09
CA GLY A 535 12.15 22.55 14.31
C GLY A 535 11.27 22.90 13.11
N TRP A 536 11.03 21.95 12.20
CA TRP A 536 10.26 22.15 10.96
C TRP A 536 8.76 21.82 11.14
N PHE A 537 8.24 21.81 12.37
CA PHE A 537 6.81 21.61 12.56
C PHE A 537 6.02 22.75 11.91
N GLU A 538 5.15 22.38 10.98
CA GLU A 538 4.29 23.33 10.27
C GLU A 538 3.07 23.77 11.11
N ALA A 539 2.79 23.06 12.21
CA ALA A 539 1.65 23.31 13.10
C ALA A 539 2.01 23.17 14.58
N ASP A 540 1.37 24.00 15.41
CA ASP A 540 1.50 23.95 16.87
C ASP A 540 0.83 22.68 17.44
N GLY A 541 1.35 22.17 18.55
CA GLY A 541 0.79 20.98 19.22
C GLY A 541 1.20 19.63 18.61
N GLU A 542 1.97 19.63 17.51
CA GLU A 542 2.40 18.38 16.86
C GLU A 542 3.31 17.55 17.77
N ARG A 543 4.12 18.18 18.63
CA ARG A 543 4.98 17.47 19.57
C ARG A 543 4.17 16.71 20.62
N GLU A 544 3.22 17.38 21.25
CA GLU A 544 2.32 16.81 22.25
C GLU A 544 1.48 15.68 21.66
N ARG A 545 1.05 15.81 20.39
CA ARG A 545 0.39 14.73 19.66
C ARG A 545 1.31 13.52 19.50
N ILE A 546 2.53 13.72 19.01
CA ILE A 546 3.51 12.64 18.81
C ILE A 546 3.78 11.93 20.13
N GLU A 547 3.97 12.67 21.21
CA GLU A 547 4.20 12.11 22.54
C GLU A 547 2.99 11.30 23.03
N ALA A 548 1.77 11.84 22.90
CA ALA A 548 0.55 11.10 23.25
C ALA A 548 0.38 9.82 22.42
N GLU A 549 0.77 9.84 21.14
CA GLU A 549 0.72 8.67 20.25
C GLU A 549 1.77 7.62 20.63
N LEU A 550 3.00 8.03 20.92
CA LEU A 550 4.06 7.14 21.43
C LEU A 550 3.68 6.51 22.77
N SER A 551 3.05 7.28 23.66
CA SER A 551 2.55 6.78 24.93
C SER A 551 1.42 5.77 24.76
N ALA A 552 0.53 5.97 23.79
CA ALA A 552 -0.57 5.04 23.49
C ALA A 552 -0.08 3.73 22.83
N HIS A 553 1.09 3.73 22.20
CA HIS A 553 1.61 2.58 21.44
C HIS A 553 3.06 2.22 21.86
N PRO A 554 3.26 1.48 22.97
CA PRO A 554 4.59 1.13 23.47
C PRO A 554 5.47 0.37 22.47
N GLY A 555 4.88 -0.51 21.65
CA GLY A 555 5.62 -1.23 20.60
C GLY A 555 6.17 -0.30 19.51
N LEU A 556 5.41 0.75 19.18
CA LEU A 556 5.85 1.77 18.23
C LEU A 556 7.01 2.59 18.79
N ARG A 557 6.94 2.97 20.07
CA ARG A 557 8.05 3.64 20.75
C ARG A 557 9.31 2.78 20.77
N SER A 558 9.19 1.49 21.15
CA SER A 558 10.31 0.53 21.14
C SER A 558 10.96 0.43 19.76
N TRP A 559 10.14 0.35 18.70
CA TRP A 559 10.64 0.32 17.33
C TRP A 559 11.42 1.60 16.97
N ILE A 560 10.90 2.78 17.32
CA ILE A 560 11.58 4.07 17.07
C ILE A 560 12.89 4.15 17.85
N ASP A 561 12.88 3.81 19.14
CA ASP A 561 14.09 3.82 19.98
C ASP A 561 15.16 2.86 19.46
N ARG A 562 14.75 1.73 18.86
CA ARG A 562 15.67 0.79 18.24
C ARG A 562 16.33 1.38 16.99
N VAL A 563 15.57 2.00 16.09
CA VAL A 563 16.09 2.48 14.78
C VAL A 563 16.70 3.88 14.83
N ALA A 564 16.28 4.71 15.78
CA ALA A 564 16.75 6.07 16.00
C ALA A 564 16.91 6.34 17.51
N PRO A 565 17.94 5.77 18.17
CA PRO A 565 18.12 5.90 19.61
C PRO A 565 18.14 7.37 20.08
N GLY A 566 17.30 7.70 21.07
CA GLY A 566 17.22 9.04 21.64
C GLY A 566 16.35 10.04 20.86
N LEU A 567 15.83 9.68 19.67
CA LEU A 567 14.96 10.57 18.89
C LEU A 567 13.58 10.75 19.56
N ALA A 568 13.06 9.70 20.20
CA ALA A 568 11.80 9.76 20.94
C ALA A 568 11.95 10.30 22.37
N ALA A 569 13.18 10.62 22.82
CA ALA A 569 13.36 11.25 24.11
C ALA A 569 12.70 12.64 24.10
N PRO A 570 12.10 13.08 25.23
CA PRO A 570 11.80 14.49 25.38
C PRO A 570 13.11 15.26 25.18
N PRO A 571 13.11 16.38 24.43
CA PRO A 571 14.29 17.23 24.37
C PRO A 571 14.71 17.49 25.81
N SER A 572 16.00 17.28 26.13
CA SER A 572 16.48 17.67 27.44
C SER A 572 16.06 19.12 27.61
N THR A 573 15.36 19.42 28.71
CA THR A 573 15.13 20.78 29.17
C THR A 573 16.51 21.34 29.54
N ALA A 574 17.36 21.54 28.54
CA ALA A 574 18.41 22.54 28.60
C ALA A 574 17.67 23.79 29.06
N THR A 575 18.07 24.24 30.24
CA THR A 575 17.42 25.19 31.14
C THR A 575 17.26 26.57 30.48
N GLY A 576 16.51 26.63 29.39
CA GLY A 576 16.06 27.85 28.76
C GLY A 576 14.96 28.39 29.64
N VAL A 577 15.37 29.17 30.65
CA VAL A 577 14.50 30.12 31.34
C VAL A 577 13.62 30.76 30.28
N ARG A 578 12.31 30.49 30.32
CA ARG A 578 11.35 31.20 29.48
C ARG A 578 11.52 32.66 29.85
N ILE A 579 11.89 33.50 28.87
CA ILE A 579 12.08 34.94 29.06
C ILE A 579 10.79 35.62 29.60
N GLY A 580 9.64 34.92 29.59
CA GLY A 580 8.39 35.35 30.25
C GLY A 580 8.27 35.10 31.76
N ASP A 581 9.09 34.24 32.37
CA ASP A 581 9.06 33.98 33.82
C ASP A 581 9.94 34.95 34.63
N LEU A 582 10.62 35.90 33.98
CA LEU A 582 11.33 37.01 34.63
C LEU A 582 10.48 38.28 34.77
N GLY A 583 9.19 38.23 34.40
CA GLY A 583 8.21 39.29 34.63
C GLY A 583 7.72 39.34 36.07
N GLY A 584 8.62 39.21 37.05
CA GLY A 584 8.34 39.57 38.43
C GLY A 584 8.26 41.09 38.52
N THR A 585 7.11 41.60 38.92
CA THR A 585 6.88 43.00 39.29
C THR A 585 7.93 43.44 40.30
N ALA A 586 8.94 44.18 39.83
CA ALA A 586 9.83 44.92 40.71
C ALA A 586 9.04 46.08 41.31
N ASP A 587 8.48 45.85 42.49
CA ASP A 587 8.12 46.92 43.41
C ASP A 587 9.39 47.70 43.73
N ALA A 588 9.43 48.93 43.23
CA ALA A 588 10.43 49.91 43.57
C ALA A 588 10.06 50.53 44.93
N ASP A 589 10.49 49.91 46.03
CA ASP A 589 10.69 50.63 47.29
C ASP A 589 11.59 49.83 48.24
N SER A 590 12.83 50.30 48.44
CA SER A 590 13.56 50.36 49.72
C SER A 590 15.07 50.53 49.50
N THR A 591 15.51 51.76 49.76
CA THR A 591 16.67 52.13 50.59
C THR A 591 17.70 51.04 50.96
N GLY A 592 18.87 51.13 50.31
CA GLY A 592 20.23 51.08 50.86
C GLY A 592 20.63 50.07 51.94
N GLU A 593 21.58 49.17 51.60
CA GLU A 593 22.86 48.98 52.31
C GLU A 593 23.82 48.08 51.50
N PRO A 594 25.16 48.29 51.53
CA PRO A 594 26.12 47.46 50.80
C PRO A 594 26.76 46.43 51.73
N LEU A 595 26.65 45.13 51.43
CA LEU A 595 27.47 44.12 52.10
C LEU A 595 28.08 43.13 51.10
N ALA A 596 29.40 43.21 51.08
CA ALA A 596 30.33 42.33 50.41
C ALA A 596 30.45 40.97 51.10
N ALA A 597 30.97 40.01 50.32
CA ALA A 597 31.67 38.80 50.75
C ALA A 597 30.86 37.70 51.47
N GLN A 598 30.63 36.59 50.76
CA GLN A 598 31.01 35.23 51.19
C GLN A 598 30.56 34.18 50.16
N ALA A 599 31.49 33.68 49.35
CA ALA A 599 31.30 32.44 48.61
C ALA A 599 32.63 31.67 48.55
N LEU A 600 32.92 30.97 49.65
CA LEU A 600 33.95 29.95 49.74
C LEU A 600 33.39 28.78 50.56
N HIS A 601 33.54 27.58 50.02
CA HIS A 601 33.35 26.26 50.64
C HIS A 601 31.93 25.69 50.85
N ARG A 602 31.59 24.64 50.08
CA ARG A 602 31.56 23.20 50.49
C ARG A 602 31.03 22.36 49.32
N ARG A 603 31.85 21.52 48.68
CA ARG A 603 32.24 20.11 48.99
C ARG A 603 31.17 19.06 48.65
N SER A 604 31.49 18.30 47.60
CA SER A 604 31.60 16.82 47.57
C SER A 604 30.78 16.01 48.57
N SER A 605 29.87 15.21 48.03
CA SER A 605 29.65 13.79 48.36
C SER A 605 28.96 13.14 47.17
#